data_AF-A0A1J5UD09-F1
#
_entry.id   AF-A0A1J5UD09-F1
#
_cell.length_a   1.000
_cell.length_b   1.000
_cell.length_c   1.000
_cell.angle_alpha   90.00
_cell.angle_beta   90.00
_cell.angle_gamma   90.00
#
_symmetry.space_group_name_H-M   'P 1'
#
loop_
_entity.id
_entity.type
_entity.pdbx_description
1 polymer ?
#
loop_
_entity_poly.entity_id
_entity_poly.type
_entity_poly.pdbx_seq_one_letter_code
_entity_poly.pdbx_strand_id
1 'polypeptide(L)'
;MSDEETSNDDFPDFKGKPDVEEDGFTTSEIGISVGFILLIAGFILGLIRLMALNGETNQADFNNNLEQLYLGYLIMFIGILITTVIGFGSMFKRTISSFTSSQD
;
A
#
# COMPACT_ATOMS: atom_id res chain seq x y z
N MET A 1 58.83 -32.09 -29.44
CA MET A 1 57.43 -32.16 -29.00
C MET A 1 56.87 -30.79 -29.30
N SER A 2 55.94 -30.73 -30.24
CA SER A 2 55.34 -29.48 -30.73
C SER A 2 54.10 -29.23 -29.87
N ASP A 3 54.06 -28.10 -29.19
CA ASP A 3 52.92 -27.70 -28.36
C ASP A 3 51.76 -27.29 -29.28
N GLU A 4 50.84 -28.22 -29.49
CA GLU A 4 49.57 -28.00 -30.20
C GLU A 4 48.45 -27.95 -29.16
N GLU A 5 48.36 -26.81 -28.47
CA GLU A 5 47.20 -26.43 -27.66
C GLU A 5 46.06 -26.06 -28.61
N THR A 6 45.31 -27.08 -29.04
CA THR A 6 44.07 -26.89 -29.81
C THR A 6 43.04 -26.19 -28.93
N SER A 7 42.64 -24.99 -29.39
CA SER A 7 41.59 -24.14 -28.88
C SER A 7 40.36 -24.92 -28.38
N ASN A 8 40.08 -24.80 -27.09
CA ASN A 8 38.76 -25.10 -26.51
C ASN A 8 37.82 -23.90 -26.74
N ASP A 9 37.64 -23.50 -27.99
CA ASP A 9 36.65 -22.50 -28.39
C ASP A 9 35.30 -23.21 -28.64
N ASP A 10 34.20 -22.57 -28.21
CA ASP A 10 32.78 -22.92 -28.41
C ASP A 10 32.05 -23.75 -27.32
N PHE A 11 32.27 -23.43 -26.05
CA PHE A 11 31.10 -23.38 -25.15
C PHE A 11 30.75 -21.91 -24.89
N PRO A 12 29.59 -21.41 -25.36
CA PRO A 12 29.19 -20.05 -25.03
C PRO A 12 28.97 -20.00 -23.52
N ASP A 13 29.73 -19.13 -22.84
CA ASP A 13 29.50 -18.82 -21.44
C ASP A 13 28.02 -18.49 -21.27
N PHE A 14 27.32 -19.31 -20.47
CA PHE A 14 25.92 -19.09 -20.17
C PHE A 14 25.81 -17.80 -19.36
N LYS A 15 25.61 -16.68 -20.06
CA LYS A 15 25.20 -15.43 -19.44
C LYS A 15 23.79 -15.67 -18.94
N GLY A 16 23.68 -16.00 -17.66
CA GLY A 16 22.42 -16.04 -16.95
C GLY A 16 21.61 -14.80 -17.34
N LYS A 17 20.31 -14.99 -17.53
CA LYS A 17 19.37 -13.89 -17.78
C LYS A 17 19.67 -12.80 -16.75
N PRO A 18 19.73 -11.50 -17.14
CA PRO A 18 19.90 -10.44 -16.16
C PRO A 18 18.91 -10.68 -15.02
N ASP A 19 19.40 -10.63 -13.77
CA ASP A 19 18.56 -10.84 -12.60
C ASP A 19 17.32 -9.97 -12.75
N VAL A 20 16.14 -10.60 -12.65
CA VAL A 20 14.89 -9.86 -12.67
C VAL A 20 14.93 -9.00 -11.43
N GLU A 21 15.05 -7.68 -11.60
CA GLU A 21 14.92 -6.75 -10.49
C GLU A 21 13.53 -7.00 -9.88
N GLU A 22 13.49 -7.60 -8.69
CA GLU A 22 12.26 -7.65 -7.91
C GLU A 22 11.92 -6.20 -7.58
N ASP A 23 10.91 -5.64 -8.26
CA ASP A 23 10.32 -4.36 -7.90
C ASP A 23 9.80 -4.51 -6.46
N GLY A 24 10.61 -4.07 -5.49
CA GLY A 24 10.23 -4.04 -4.10
C GLY A 24 9.03 -3.12 -3.88
N PHE A 25 8.41 -3.20 -2.69
CA PHE A 25 7.26 -2.35 -2.38
C PHE A 25 7.59 -0.87 -2.54
N THR A 26 6.87 -0.20 -3.44
CA THR A 26 7.01 1.24 -3.65
C THR A 26 6.47 2.00 -2.44
N THR A 27 7.01 3.20 -2.18
CA THR A 27 6.54 4.04 -1.06
C THR A 27 5.04 4.36 -1.14
N SER A 28 4.46 4.41 -2.35
CA SER A 28 3.02 4.58 -2.52
C SER A 28 2.21 3.36 -2.08
N GLU A 29 2.69 2.14 -2.36
CA GLU A 29 2.01 0.91 -1.94
C GLU A 29 2.05 0.75 -0.42
N ILE A 30 3.17 1.12 0.21
CA ILE A 30 3.28 1.17 1.68
C ILE A 30 2.32 2.20 2.27
N GLY A 31 2.21 3.38 1.67
CA GLY A 31 1.26 4.39 2.13
C GLY A 31 -0.20 3.95 2.00
N ILE A 32 -0.55 3.31 0.89
CA ILE A 32 -1.90 2.77 0.66
C ILE A 32 -2.20 1.64 1.65
N SER A 33 -1.25 0.73 1.91
CA SER A 33 -1.45 -0.37 2.85
C SER A 33 -1.67 0.14 4.28
N VAL A 34 -0.90 1.14 4.72
CA VAL A 34 -1.10 1.80 6.02
C VAL A 34 -2.48 2.46 6.09
N GLY A 35 -2.88 3.20 5.05
CA GLY A 35 -4.21 3.81 4.99
C GLY A 35 -5.34 2.78 5.04
N PHE A 36 -5.15 1.62 4.40
CA PHE A 36 -6.10 0.51 4.41
C PHE A 36 -6.19 -0.18 5.78
N ILE A 37 -5.08 -0.32 6.50
CA ILE A 37 -5.08 -0.85 7.88
C ILE A 37 -5.87 0.09 8.80
N LEU A 38 -5.70 1.40 8.67
CA LEU A 38 -6.47 2.38 9.45
C LEU A 38 -7.96 2.29 9.14
N LEU A 39 -8.33 2.12 7.87
CA LEU A 39 -9.72 1.90 7.48
C LEU A 39 -10.32 0.67 8.17
N ILE A 40 -9.64 -0.48 8.11
CA ILE A 40 -10.11 -1.72 8.75
C ILE A 40 -10.20 -1.55 10.26
N ALA A 41 -9.16 -0.99 10.90
CA ALA A 41 -9.12 -0.82 12.35
C ALA A 41 -10.25 0.11 12.83
N GLY A 42 -10.43 1.26 12.17
CA GLY A 42 -11.50 2.20 12.48
C GLY A 42 -12.89 1.62 12.23
N PHE A 43 -13.05 0.81 11.18
CA PHE A 43 -14.31 0.13 10.87
C PHE A 43 -14.67 -0.91 11.93
N ILE A 44 -13.73 -1.78 12.32
CA ILE A 44 -13.96 -2.79 13.37
C ILE A 44 -14.29 -2.11 14.71
N LEU A 45 -13.53 -1.08 15.10
CA LEU A 45 -13.81 -0.31 16.31
C LEU A 45 -15.22 0.30 16.26
N GLY A 46 -15.59 0.89 15.12
CA GLY A 46 -16.91 1.45 14.90
C GLY A 46 -18.05 0.43 15.03
N LEU A 47 -17.90 -0.75 14.44
CA LEU A 47 -18.91 -1.82 14.55
C LEU A 47 -19.09 -2.31 15.99
N ILE A 48 -17.99 -2.53 16.73
CA ILE A 48 -18.05 -2.96 18.13
C ILE A 48 -18.82 -1.92 18.97
N ARG A 49 -18.54 -0.63 18.78
CA ARG A 49 -19.18 0.44 19.54
C ARG A 49 -20.63 0.68 19.13
N LEU A 50 -20.96 0.53 17.85
CA LEU A 50 -22.34 0.58 17.38
C LEU A 50 -23.18 -0.52 18.02
N MET A 51 -22.64 -1.74 18.13
CA MET A 51 -23.32 -2.86 18.77
C MET A 51 -23.50 -2.63 20.28
N ALA A 52 -22.50 -2.04 20.95
CA ALA A 52 -22.59 -1.69 22.36
C ALA A 52 -23.68 -0.62 22.62
N LEU A 53 -23.78 0.41 21.76
CA LEU A 53 -24.78 1.47 21.90
C LEU A 53 -26.23 0.97 21.75
N ASN A 54 -26.46 -0.10 20.98
CA ASN A 54 -27.80 -0.62 20.71
C ASN A 54 -28.42 -1.40 21.91
N GLY A 55 -27.68 -1.58 23.01
CA GLY A 55 -28.17 -2.25 24.22
C GLY A 55 -27.89 -1.49 25.51
N GLU A 56 -27.27 -0.32 25.41
CA GLU A 56 -26.75 0.41 26.58
C GLU A 56 -27.86 1.22 27.25
N THR A 57 -28.06 0.97 28.55
CA THR A 57 -29.06 1.67 29.37
C THR A 57 -28.44 2.63 30.37
N ASN A 58 -27.12 2.49 30.62
CA ASN A 58 -26.36 3.41 31.44
C ASN A 58 -25.88 4.60 30.60
N GLN A 59 -26.25 5.81 31.03
CA GLN A 59 -25.93 7.03 30.28
C GLN A 59 -24.43 7.36 30.23
N ALA A 60 -23.66 7.00 31.27
CA ALA A 60 -22.21 7.21 31.28
C ALA A 60 -21.51 6.26 30.29
N ASP A 61 -21.91 5.00 30.28
CA ASP A 61 -21.38 4.00 29.35
C ASP A 61 -21.81 4.29 27.91
N PHE A 62 -23.04 4.79 27.72
CA PHE A 62 -23.51 5.24 26.40
C PHE A 62 -22.62 6.35 25.84
N ASN A 63 -22.34 7.40 26.62
CA ASN A 63 -21.50 8.52 26.19
C ASN A 63 -20.08 8.04 25.86
N ASN A 64 -19.49 7.19 26.70
CA ASN A 64 -18.17 6.63 26.45
C ASN A 64 -18.13 5.79 25.16
N ASN A 65 -19.14 4.96 24.93
CA ASN A 65 -19.25 4.16 23.71
C ASN A 65 -19.43 5.04 22.46
N LEU A 66 -20.17 6.14 22.59
CA LEU A 66 -20.42 7.10 21.52
C LEU A 66 -19.16 7.89 21.16
N GLU A 67 -18.36 8.32 22.14
CA GLU A 67 -17.05 8.92 21.89
C GLU A 67 -16.10 7.97 21.17
N GLN A 68 -16.10 6.69 21.56
CA GLN A 68 -15.27 5.69 20.89
C GLN A 68 -15.76 5.35 19.48
N LEU A 69 -17.08 5.43 19.22
CA LEU A 69 -17.62 5.33 17.87
C LEU A 69 -17.09 6.47 16.99
N TYR A 70 -17.09 7.71 17.50
CA TYR A 70 -16.51 8.86 16.80
C TYR A 70 -15.00 8.73 16.59
N LEU A 71 -14.28 8.16 17.55
CA LEU A 71 -12.86 7.84 17.36
C LEU A 71 -12.67 6.86 16.18
N GLY A 72 -13.51 5.84 16.05
CA GLY A 72 -13.50 4.92 14.92
C GLY A 72 -13.72 5.64 13.59
N TYR A 73 -14.67 6.57 13.54
CA TYR A 73 -14.92 7.40 12.37
C TYR A 73 -13.73 8.30 12.01
N LEU A 74 -13.08 8.89 13.01
CA LEU A 74 -11.88 9.72 12.80
C LEU A 74 -10.72 8.91 12.23
N ILE A 75 -10.48 7.70 12.77
CA ILE A 75 -9.44 6.79 12.27
C ILE A 75 -9.72 6.41 10.81
N MET A 76 -10.97 6.07 10.49
CA MET A 76 -11.36 5.79 9.10
C MET A 76 -11.14 7.00 8.20
N PHE A 77 -11.54 8.20 8.64
CA PHE A 77 -11.34 9.43 7.87
C PHE A 77 -9.86 9.66 7.54
N ILE A 78 -8.95 9.46 8.50
CA ILE A 78 -7.51 9.56 8.26
C ILE A 78 -7.05 8.49 7.27
N GLY A 79 -7.55 7.25 7.39
CA GLY A 79 -7.27 6.17 6.43
C GLY A 79 -7.70 6.54 5.00
N ILE A 80 -8.88 7.15 4.84
CA ILE A 80 -9.38 7.67 3.55
C ILE A 80 -8.44 8.77 3.04
N LEU A 81 -8.04 9.74 3.88
CA LEU A 81 -7.13 10.81 3.46
C LEU A 81 -5.79 10.26 2.96
N ILE A 82 -5.20 9.32 3.68
CA ILE A 82 -3.92 8.71 3.30
C ILE A 82 -4.07 7.95 1.98
N THR A 83 -5.07 7.06 1.89
CA THR A 83 -5.30 6.26 0.67
C THR A 83 -5.64 7.14 -0.53
N THR A 84 -6.38 8.24 -0.34
CA THR A 84 -6.74 9.14 -1.44
C THR A 84 -5.58 10.02 -1.87
N VAL A 85 -4.86 10.66 -0.94
CA VAL A 85 -3.72 11.53 -1.28
C VAL A 85 -2.60 10.73 -1.92
N ILE A 86 -2.27 9.55 -1.39
CA ILE A 86 -1.17 8.73 -1.91
C ILE A 86 -1.63 7.94 -3.15
N GLY A 87 -2.79 7.30 -3.08
CA GLY A 87 -3.35 6.51 -4.18
C GLY A 87 -3.69 7.36 -5.40
N PHE A 88 -4.62 8.31 -5.26
CA PHE A 88 -4.99 9.18 -6.37
C PHE A 88 -3.89 10.17 -6.75
N GLY A 89 -3.11 10.69 -5.79
CA GLY A 89 -2.01 11.61 -6.10
C GLY A 89 -0.94 10.98 -6.98
N SER A 90 -0.60 9.69 -6.75
CA SER A 90 0.36 8.98 -7.60
C SER A 90 -0.18 8.73 -9.02
N MET A 91 -1.46 8.34 -9.13
CA MET A 91 -2.10 8.12 -10.43
C MET A 91 -2.26 9.42 -11.21
N PHE A 92 -2.67 10.51 -10.54
CA PHE A 92 -2.81 11.83 -11.15
C PHE A 92 -1.49 12.36 -11.69
N LYS A 93 -0.39 12.21 -10.93
CA LYS A 93 0.95 12.59 -11.38
C LYS A 93 1.37 11.80 -12.62
N ARG A 94 1.11 10.48 -12.65
CA ARG A 94 1.39 9.61 -13.81
C ARG A 94 0.59 10.05 -15.04
N THR A 95 -0.69 10.38 -14.88
CA THR A 95 -1.54 10.87 -15.98
C THR A 95 -1.06 12.22 -16.53
N ILE A 96 -0.70 13.19 -15.68
CA ILE A 96 -0.16 14.47 -16.17
C ILE A 96 1.18 14.27 -16.89
N SER A 97 2.06 13.43 -16.34
CA SER A 97 3.34 13.13 -17.01
C SER A 97 3.15 12.48 -18.37
N SER A 98 2.13 11.62 -18.56
CA SER A 98 1.88 11.01 -19.86
C SER A 98 1.38 12.00 -20.92
N PHE A 99 0.68 13.07 -20.51
CA PHE A 99 0.25 14.12 -21.44
C PHE A 99 1.37 15.09 -21.82
N THR A 100 2.33 15.32 -20.92
CA THR A 100 3.45 16.25 -21.15
C THR A 100 4.64 15.59 -21.83
N SER A 101 4.91 14.30 -21.58
CA SER A 101 5.97 13.54 -22.26
C SER A 101 5.64 13.20 -23.71
N SER A 102 4.39 13.29 -24.14
CA SER A 102 3.99 13.04 -25.54
C SER A 102 4.29 14.23 -26.47
N GLN A 103 4.99 15.25 -26.00
CA GLN A 103 5.29 16.48 -26.74
C GLN A 103 6.76 16.64 -27.18
N ASP A 104 7.62 15.64 -26.96
CA ASP A 104 9.00 15.57 -27.48
C ASP A 104 9.17 14.43 -28.50
#